data_AF-A0A355GAT8-F1
#
_entry.id   AF-A0A355GAT8-F1
#
_cell.length_a   1.000
_cell.length_b   1.000
_cell.length_c   1.000
_cell.angle_alpha   90.00
_cell.angle_beta   90.00
_cell.angle_gamma   90.00
#
_symmetry.space_group_name_H-M   'P 1'
#
loop_
_entity.id
_entity.type
_entity.pdbx_description
1 polymer ?
#
loop_
_entity_poly.entity_id
_entity_poly.type
_entity_poly.pdbx_seq_one_letter_code
_entity_poly.pdbx_strand_id
1 'polypeptide(L)'
;ALEKRNLVIDGFVITGASKRGWTSWLTPVVDKRIIATAPIVIDTLNFRDQMKHQINTWGKYSDQIIDYTSKGLIVEGEESEREKHLRLMMDPYTYRQQLTLPKLLINGTNDQYWVVDAMRFYWSDLVGPKYILQVPNAGHDLGEGVEYALQTLAAFFIHAATGKELPKLDWDNTKDFEVKLTSSSKPLQVRLWTAQSDDKDFRDSKWTSTEVPLNGSGYLAKINKPEKGHIAYYLEAIYTINNIPYSLCTITTSK
;
A
#
# COMPACT_ATOMS: atom_id res chain seq x y z
N ALA A 1 -29.42 21.15 -0.66
CA ALA A 1 -29.97 19.81 -0.31
C ALA A 1 -29.70 19.43 1.15
N LEU A 2 -28.52 19.72 1.69
CA LEU A 2 -28.15 19.46 3.10
C LEU A 2 -28.86 20.41 4.09
N GLU A 3 -28.98 21.70 3.77
CA GLU A 3 -29.74 22.68 4.58
C GLU A 3 -31.22 22.31 4.76
N LYS A 4 -31.81 21.57 3.82
CA LYS A 4 -33.21 21.10 3.91
C LYS A 4 -33.37 19.88 4.83
N ARG A 5 -32.28 19.25 5.28
CA ARG A 5 -32.31 18.02 6.10
C ARG A 5 -31.69 18.16 7.49
N ASN A 6 -31.20 19.35 7.85
CA ASN A 6 -30.57 19.63 9.15
C ASN A 6 -29.44 18.64 9.52
N LEU A 7 -28.69 18.16 8.52
CA LEU A 7 -27.58 17.22 8.71
C LEU A 7 -26.27 18.00 8.89
N VAL A 8 -25.58 17.75 10.00
CA VAL A 8 -24.20 18.21 10.22
C VAL A 8 -23.26 17.21 9.56
N ILE A 9 -22.30 17.69 8.77
CA ILE A 9 -21.25 16.87 8.16
C ILE A 9 -19.97 17.06 8.96
N ASP A 10 -19.55 16.02 9.67
CA ASP A 10 -18.37 16.05 10.54
C ASP A 10 -17.05 15.85 9.78
N GLY A 11 -17.10 15.31 8.56
CA GLY A 11 -15.94 15.13 7.72
C GLY A 11 -16.18 14.20 6.53
N PHE A 12 -15.12 13.97 5.76
CA PHE A 12 -15.13 13.08 4.60
C PHE A 12 -13.99 12.07 4.67
N VAL A 13 -14.26 10.85 4.26
CA VAL A 13 -13.23 9.87 3.91
C VAL A 13 -13.07 9.90 2.40
N ILE A 14 -11.85 10.13 1.91
CA ILE A 14 -11.58 10.22 0.48
C ILE A 14 -10.85 8.98 -0.03
N THR A 15 -11.14 8.55 -1.24
CA THR A 15 -10.49 7.42 -1.90
C THR A 15 -10.49 7.63 -3.41
N GLY A 16 -9.69 6.85 -4.12
CA GLY A 16 -9.71 6.76 -5.56
C GLY A 16 -8.70 5.74 -6.07
N ALA A 17 -8.97 5.15 -7.22
CA ALA A 17 -8.04 4.28 -7.92
C ALA A 17 -7.09 5.07 -8.85
N SER A 18 -5.84 4.64 -8.91
CA SER A 18 -4.81 5.13 -9.83
C SER A 18 -4.58 6.64 -9.64
N LYS A 19 -4.71 7.44 -10.70
CA LYS A 19 -4.58 8.91 -10.64
C LYS A 19 -5.56 9.56 -9.64
N ARG A 20 -6.76 8.98 -9.44
CA ARG A 20 -7.69 9.46 -8.38
C ARG A 20 -7.17 9.11 -6.98
N GLY A 21 -6.44 8.01 -6.83
CA GLY A 21 -5.74 7.66 -5.61
C GLY A 21 -4.64 8.66 -5.31
N TRP A 22 -3.91 9.10 -6.33
CA TRP A 22 -2.95 10.19 -6.20
C TRP A 22 -3.63 11.49 -5.73
N THR A 23 -4.76 11.87 -6.34
CA THR A 23 -5.56 13.01 -5.86
C THR A 23 -6.00 12.82 -4.40
N SER A 24 -6.40 11.61 -4.00
CA SER A 24 -6.82 11.30 -2.63
C SER A 24 -5.69 11.45 -1.59
N TRP A 25 -4.43 11.27 -2.01
CA TRP A 25 -3.25 11.57 -1.18
C TRP A 25 -3.04 13.07 -0.98
N LEU A 26 -3.22 13.88 -2.02
CA LEU A 26 -2.91 15.31 -1.99
C LEU A 26 -4.06 16.17 -1.44
N THR A 27 -5.32 15.72 -1.57
CA THR A 27 -6.49 16.49 -1.12
C THR A 27 -6.45 16.86 0.38
N PRO A 28 -6.09 15.95 1.32
CA PRO A 28 -6.04 16.29 2.75
C PRO A 28 -4.93 17.29 3.14
N VAL A 29 -3.94 17.49 2.26
CA VAL A 29 -2.91 18.52 2.45
C VAL A 29 -3.58 19.90 2.54
N VAL A 30 -4.56 20.14 1.68
CA VAL A 30 -5.25 21.43 1.54
C VAL A 30 -6.62 21.49 2.24
N ASP A 31 -7.40 20.41 2.20
CA ASP A 31 -8.77 20.39 2.73
C ASP A 31 -8.85 19.64 4.06
N LYS A 32 -9.00 20.39 5.16
CA LYS A 32 -9.06 19.86 6.52
C LYS A 32 -10.37 19.16 6.87
N ARG A 33 -11.37 19.18 5.98
CA ARG A 33 -12.61 18.39 6.16
C ARG A 33 -12.38 16.91 5.88
N ILE A 34 -11.27 16.55 5.24
CA ILE A 34 -10.91 15.15 5.03
C ILE A 34 -10.32 14.58 6.32
N ILE A 35 -11.00 13.57 6.88
CA ILE A 35 -10.62 12.94 8.15
C ILE A 35 -9.85 11.63 7.97
N ALA A 36 -9.91 11.01 6.79
CA ALA A 36 -9.17 9.80 6.43
C ALA A 36 -9.01 9.68 4.91
N THR A 37 -7.97 8.97 4.45
CA THR A 37 -7.74 8.73 3.01
C THR A 37 -7.47 7.25 2.72
N ALA A 38 -7.97 6.74 1.60
CA ALA A 38 -7.70 5.38 1.15
C ALA A 38 -7.29 5.34 -0.33
N PRO A 39 -6.03 5.64 -0.66
CA PRO A 39 -5.53 5.55 -2.04
C PRO A 39 -5.51 4.10 -2.52
N ILE A 40 -5.96 3.87 -3.77
CA ILE A 40 -6.05 2.54 -4.38
C ILE A 40 -5.14 2.49 -5.62
N VAL A 41 -4.36 1.43 -5.77
CA VAL A 41 -3.47 1.11 -6.91
C VAL A 41 -2.57 2.29 -7.30
N ILE A 42 -1.89 2.85 -6.30
CA ILE A 42 -1.02 4.02 -6.50
C ILE A 42 0.19 3.97 -5.56
N ASP A 43 0.96 2.89 -5.67
CA ASP A 43 2.16 2.64 -4.86
C ASP A 43 3.38 3.47 -5.28
N THR A 44 3.19 4.79 -5.37
CA THR A 44 4.23 5.71 -5.82
C THR A 44 4.30 6.94 -4.95
N LEU A 45 5.14 6.85 -3.94
CA LEU A 45 5.62 7.95 -3.12
C LEU A 45 7.14 7.93 -3.18
N ASN A 46 7.77 9.09 -2.95
CA ASN A 46 9.21 9.24 -3.02
C ASN A 46 9.72 8.92 -4.44
N PHE A 47 9.27 9.71 -5.42
CA PHE A 47 9.38 9.41 -6.85
C PHE A 47 10.79 9.08 -7.31
N ARG A 48 11.80 9.81 -6.82
CA ARG A 48 13.19 9.60 -7.27
C ARG A 48 13.69 8.20 -6.92
N ASP A 49 13.34 7.71 -5.74
CA ASP A 49 13.76 6.37 -5.32
C ASP A 49 12.95 5.29 -6.03
N GLN A 50 11.66 5.53 -6.31
CA GLN A 50 10.85 4.61 -7.14
C GLN A 50 11.41 4.47 -8.56
N MET A 51 11.80 5.58 -9.20
CA MET A 51 12.35 5.56 -10.56
C MET A 51 13.65 4.76 -10.62
N LYS A 52 14.59 5.05 -9.70
CA LYS A 52 15.84 4.28 -9.59
C LYS A 52 15.56 2.80 -9.34
N HIS A 53 14.57 2.48 -8.51
CA HIS A 53 14.23 1.12 -8.18
C HIS A 53 13.68 0.32 -9.37
N GLN A 54 12.86 0.94 -10.23
CA GLN A 54 12.43 0.31 -11.48
C GLN A 54 13.63 -0.04 -12.38
N ILE A 55 14.55 0.91 -12.60
CA ILE A 55 15.76 0.65 -13.40
C ILE A 55 16.62 -0.46 -12.79
N ASN A 56 16.86 -0.42 -11.48
CA ASN A 56 17.69 -1.42 -10.80
C ASN A 56 17.05 -2.83 -10.76
N THR A 57 15.73 -2.92 -10.84
CA THR A 57 14.99 -4.18 -10.74
C THR A 57 14.65 -4.76 -12.09
N TRP A 58 14.10 -3.94 -12.99
CA TRP A 58 13.57 -4.36 -14.29
C TRP A 58 14.48 -3.98 -15.46
N GLY A 59 15.57 -3.23 -15.22
CA GLY A 59 16.45 -2.71 -16.27
C GLY A 59 15.84 -1.59 -17.10
N LYS A 60 14.57 -1.25 -16.87
CA LYS A 60 13.81 -0.21 -17.57
C LYS A 60 12.67 0.31 -16.70
N TYR A 61 12.11 1.44 -17.12
CA TYR A 61 10.83 1.90 -16.58
C TYR A 61 9.69 0.98 -16.98
N SER A 62 8.63 0.97 -16.16
CA SER A 62 7.37 0.35 -16.56
C SER A 62 6.83 1.00 -17.83
N ASP A 63 6.34 0.17 -18.75
CA ASP A 63 5.70 0.63 -19.97
C ASP A 63 4.44 1.48 -19.65
N GLN A 64 3.86 1.31 -18.45
CA GLN A 64 2.72 2.08 -17.94
C GLN A 64 3.01 3.58 -17.71
N ILE A 65 4.28 3.99 -17.64
CA ILE A 65 4.69 5.39 -17.46
C ILE A 65 5.37 5.98 -18.70
N ILE A 66 5.25 5.31 -19.86
CA ILE A 66 5.93 5.73 -21.10
C ILE A 66 5.57 7.15 -21.55
N ASP A 67 4.33 7.58 -21.33
CA ASP A 67 3.88 8.94 -21.66
C ASP A 67 4.64 10.04 -20.88
N TYR A 68 5.19 9.71 -19.72
CA TYR A 68 6.00 10.62 -18.92
C TYR A 68 7.47 10.53 -19.29
N THR A 69 8.01 9.32 -19.45
CA THR A 69 9.43 9.10 -19.78
C THR A 69 9.76 9.58 -21.19
N SER A 70 8.92 9.28 -22.19
CA SER A 70 9.12 9.71 -23.58
C SER A 70 9.07 11.23 -23.78
N LYS A 71 8.43 11.95 -22.85
CA LYS A 71 8.35 13.42 -22.85
C LYS A 71 9.43 14.08 -21.98
N GLY A 72 10.37 13.31 -21.43
CA GLY A 72 11.43 13.83 -20.57
C GLY A 72 10.93 14.39 -19.24
N LEU A 73 9.74 13.97 -18.76
CA LEU A 73 9.20 14.42 -17.47
C LEU A 73 9.82 13.69 -16.29
N ILE A 74 10.58 12.62 -16.55
CA ILE A 74 11.32 11.87 -15.54
C ILE A 74 12.81 12.13 -15.76
N VAL A 75 13.44 12.80 -14.81
CA VAL A 75 14.84 13.24 -14.90
C VAL A 75 15.72 12.37 -14.01
N GLU A 76 16.60 11.59 -14.62
CA GLU A 76 17.65 10.81 -13.94
C GLU A 76 18.87 11.68 -13.68
N GLY A 77 18.80 12.58 -12.69
CA GLY A 77 19.97 13.40 -12.35
C GLY A 77 19.66 14.71 -11.66
N GLU A 78 20.38 15.75 -12.08
CA GLU A 78 20.14 17.12 -11.65
C GLU A 78 18.86 17.64 -12.30
N GLU A 79 18.00 18.19 -11.47
CA GLU A 79 16.77 18.83 -11.90
C GLU A 79 17.01 20.33 -11.93
N SER A 80 16.49 21.01 -12.95
CA SER A 80 16.27 22.45 -12.86
C SER A 80 15.34 22.77 -11.68
N GLU A 81 15.39 24.02 -11.21
CA GLU A 81 14.50 24.47 -10.13
C GLU A 81 13.02 24.26 -10.47
N ARG A 82 12.64 24.39 -11.75
CA ARG A 82 11.27 24.15 -12.20
C ARG A 82 10.86 22.68 -12.12
N GLU A 83 11.73 21.77 -12.56
CA GLU A 83 11.48 20.32 -12.52
C GLU A 83 11.39 19.83 -11.08
N LYS A 84 12.34 20.26 -10.24
CA LYS A 84 12.35 19.98 -8.81
C LYS A 84 11.07 20.49 -8.14
N HIS A 85 10.65 21.72 -8.46
CA HIS A 85 9.41 22.28 -7.92
C HIS A 85 8.19 21.47 -8.32
N LEU A 86 8.06 21.09 -9.61
CA LEU A 86 6.96 20.26 -10.09
C LEU A 86 6.95 18.88 -9.41
N ARG A 87 8.10 18.22 -9.30
CA ARG A 87 8.21 16.92 -8.63
C ARG A 87 7.79 17.02 -7.17
N LEU A 88 8.31 18.00 -6.42
CA LEU A 88 7.97 18.18 -5.00
C LEU A 88 6.49 18.52 -4.82
N MET A 89 5.91 19.32 -5.71
CA MET A 89 4.50 19.66 -5.70
C MET A 89 3.62 18.42 -5.84
N MET A 90 4.02 17.50 -6.70
CA MET A 90 3.22 16.36 -7.10
C MET A 90 3.48 15.12 -6.24
N ASP A 91 4.64 14.95 -5.61
CA ASP A 91 4.96 13.79 -4.77
C ASP A 91 4.28 13.87 -3.39
N PRO A 92 3.35 12.95 -3.03
CA PRO A 92 2.72 12.95 -1.72
C PRO A 92 3.73 12.80 -0.56
N TYR A 93 4.89 12.18 -0.81
CA TYR A 93 5.93 12.01 0.20
C TYR A 93 6.46 13.35 0.73
N THR A 94 6.45 14.40 -0.09
CA THR A 94 6.80 15.78 0.32
C THR A 94 5.95 16.25 1.50
N TYR A 95 4.68 15.86 1.53
CA TYR A 95 3.68 16.33 2.49
C TYR A 95 3.43 15.35 3.64
N ARG A 96 4.20 14.27 3.76
CA ARG A 96 3.97 13.18 4.74
C ARG A 96 3.83 13.65 6.20
N GLN A 97 4.50 14.74 6.57
CA GLN A 97 4.40 15.34 7.92
C GLN A 97 3.06 16.07 8.15
N GLN A 98 2.38 16.51 7.09
CA GLN A 98 1.05 17.12 7.15
C GLN A 98 -0.07 16.08 7.05
N LEU A 99 0.24 14.90 6.52
CA LEU A 99 -0.71 13.81 6.27
C LEU A 99 -0.81 12.86 7.47
N THR A 100 -1.10 13.41 8.64
CA THR A 100 -1.18 12.67 9.92
C THR A 100 -2.48 11.91 10.12
N LEU A 101 -3.51 12.19 9.31
CA LEU A 101 -4.79 11.47 9.32
C LEU A 101 -4.62 9.97 9.04
N PRO A 102 -5.56 9.11 9.47
CA PRO A 102 -5.58 7.70 9.11
C PRO A 102 -5.53 7.48 7.60
N LYS A 103 -4.71 6.49 7.17
CA LYS A 103 -4.59 6.12 5.75
C LYS A 103 -4.59 4.61 5.53
N LEU A 104 -5.34 4.15 4.54
CA LEU A 104 -5.34 2.75 4.07
C LEU A 104 -4.83 2.69 2.63
N LEU A 105 -3.67 2.09 2.42
CA LEU A 105 -3.08 1.91 1.09
C LEU A 105 -3.52 0.56 0.54
N ILE A 106 -4.22 0.56 -0.60
CA ILE A 106 -4.73 -0.66 -1.23
C ILE A 106 -4.02 -0.87 -2.55
N ASN A 107 -3.21 -1.92 -2.70
CA ASN A 107 -2.48 -2.20 -3.93
C ASN A 107 -2.63 -3.67 -4.35
N GLY A 108 -2.50 -3.94 -5.64
CA GLY A 108 -2.41 -5.29 -6.18
C GLY A 108 -0.96 -5.79 -6.17
N THR A 109 -0.74 -7.06 -5.84
CA THR A 109 0.61 -7.65 -5.78
C THR A 109 1.26 -7.84 -7.15
N ASN A 110 0.49 -7.71 -8.22
CA ASN A 110 0.90 -7.87 -9.62
C ASN A 110 0.69 -6.57 -10.41
N ASP A 111 0.59 -5.43 -9.73
CA ASP A 111 0.45 -4.13 -10.39
C ASP A 111 1.64 -3.87 -11.32
N GLN A 112 1.34 -3.50 -12.56
CA GLN A 112 2.35 -3.31 -13.60
C GLN A 112 3.11 -1.99 -13.47
N TYR A 113 2.63 -1.05 -12.66
CA TYR A 113 3.22 0.28 -12.55
C TYR A 113 4.47 0.33 -11.66
N TRP A 114 4.51 -0.44 -10.57
CA TRP A 114 5.49 -0.27 -9.49
C TRP A 114 6.09 -1.61 -9.07
N VAL A 115 7.33 -1.59 -8.59
CA VAL A 115 7.99 -2.81 -8.13
C VAL A 115 7.27 -3.34 -6.88
N VAL A 116 7.21 -4.66 -6.74
CA VAL A 116 6.37 -5.33 -5.74
C VAL A 116 6.65 -4.95 -4.29
N ASP A 117 7.87 -4.47 -3.99
CA ASP A 117 8.31 -3.99 -2.68
C ASP A 117 8.42 -2.44 -2.60
N ALA A 118 7.76 -1.69 -3.49
CA ALA A 118 7.82 -0.23 -3.61
C ALA A 118 7.59 0.53 -2.29
N MET A 119 6.76 -0.01 -1.39
CA MET A 119 6.49 0.57 -0.06
C MET A 119 7.75 0.76 0.79
N ARG A 120 8.84 0.04 0.51
CA ARG A 120 10.11 0.13 1.25
C ARG A 120 10.71 1.54 1.29
N PHE A 121 10.39 2.40 0.31
CA PHE A 121 10.99 3.72 0.18
C PHE A 121 10.27 4.83 0.94
N TYR A 122 9.12 4.52 1.55
CA TYR A 122 8.33 5.56 2.21
C TYR A 122 7.55 5.08 3.42
N TRP A 123 7.26 3.78 3.57
CA TRP A 123 6.37 3.27 4.61
C TRP A 123 6.78 3.69 6.02
N SER A 124 8.07 3.57 6.36
CA SER A 124 8.61 3.95 7.67
C SER A 124 8.36 5.40 8.02
N ASP A 125 8.38 6.27 7.01
CA ASP A 125 8.39 7.73 7.18
C ASP A 125 6.98 8.34 7.18
N LEU A 126 5.97 7.55 6.83
CA LEU A 126 4.58 7.97 6.94
C LEU A 126 4.19 8.21 8.40
N VAL A 127 3.52 9.34 8.65
CA VAL A 127 3.12 9.78 9.99
C VAL A 127 1.64 9.45 10.25
N GLY A 128 1.30 9.17 11.50
CA GLY A 128 -0.07 8.86 11.94
C GLY A 128 -0.51 7.43 11.60
N PRO A 129 -1.78 7.07 11.89
CA PRO A 129 -2.31 5.74 11.61
C PRO A 129 -2.20 5.41 10.12
N LYS A 130 -1.65 4.23 9.81
CA LYS A 130 -1.37 3.76 8.46
C LYS A 130 -1.59 2.26 8.38
N TYR A 131 -2.25 1.84 7.30
CA TYR A 131 -2.68 0.47 7.08
C TYR A 131 -2.44 0.09 5.62
N ILE A 132 -2.28 -1.20 5.36
CA ILE A 132 -2.04 -1.76 4.02
C ILE A 132 -3.07 -2.84 3.76
N LEU A 133 -3.59 -2.89 2.54
CA LEU A 133 -4.14 -4.09 1.94
C LEU A 133 -3.32 -4.42 0.69
N GLN A 134 -2.77 -5.61 0.66
CA GLN A 134 -2.21 -6.21 -0.56
C GLN A 134 -3.25 -7.17 -1.13
N VAL A 135 -3.69 -6.94 -2.35
CA VAL A 135 -4.64 -7.81 -3.05
C VAL A 135 -3.82 -8.83 -3.87
N PRO A 136 -3.82 -10.11 -3.49
CA PRO A 136 -2.99 -11.12 -4.14
C PRO A 136 -3.45 -11.42 -5.56
N ASN A 137 -2.51 -11.72 -6.46
CA ASN A 137 -2.77 -12.08 -7.86
C ASN A 137 -3.51 -11.00 -8.66
N ALA A 138 -3.45 -9.75 -8.21
CA ALA A 138 -4.22 -8.66 -8.79
C ALA A 138 -3.31 -7.59 -9.38
N GLY A 139 -3.64 -7.14 -10.59
CA GLY A 139 -2.97 -6.06 -11.27
C GLY A 139 -3.51 -4.68 -10.87
N HIS A 140 -3.30 -3.69 -11.75
CA HIS A 140 -3.72 -2.31 -11.52
C HIS A 140 -5.25 -2.12 -11.50
N ASP A 141 -6.02 -3.07 -12.00
CA ASP A 141 -7.49 -3.07 -11.97
C ASP A 141 -8.07 -3.79 -10.74
N LEU A 142 -7.20 -4.37 -9.90
CA LEU A 142 -7.51 -5.26 -8.78
C LEU A 142 -8.20 -6.59 -9.15
N GLY A 143 -8.52 -6.84 -10.42
CA GLY A 143 -9.13 -8.07 -10.93
C GLY A 143 -10.27 -8.64 -10.06
N GLU A 144 -10.19 -9.93 -9.75
CA GLU A 144 -11.15 -10.63 -8.87
C GLU A 144 -11.12 -10.15 -7.40
N GLY A 145 -10.11 -9.35 -7.03
CA GLY A 145 -9.94 -8.79 -5.69
C GLY A 145 -10.65 -7.46 -5.45
N VAL A 146 -11.44 -6.94 -6.40
CA VAL A 146 -12.21 -5.69 -6.22
C VAL A 146 -13.16 -5.78 -5.02
N GLU A 147 -13.91 -6.88 -4.86
CA GLU A 147 -14.80 -7.04 -3.71
C GLU A 147 -14.02 -7.02 -2.40
N TYR A 148 -12.88 -7.70 -2.36
CA TYR A 148 -12.01 -7.76 -1.20
C TYR A 148 -11.46 -6.38 -0.79
N ALA A 149 -11.06 -5.57 -1.77
CA ALA A 149 -10.66 -4.19 -1.57
C ALA A 149 -11.81 -3.32 -1.04
N LEU A 150 -13.02 -3.46 -1.60
CA LEU A 150 -14.20 -2.70 -1.17
C LEU A 150 -14.65 -3.07 0.24
N GLN A 151 -14.60 -4.35 0.62
CA GLN A 151 -14.91 -4.80 1.98
C GLN A 151 -13.95 -4.19 3.00
N THR A 152 -12.65 -4.19 2.70
CA THR A 152 -11.64 -3.58 3.58
C THR A 152 -11.77 -2.06 3.63
N LEU A 153 -12.07 -1.42 2.50
CA LEU A 153 -12.37 0.02 2.45
C LEU A 153 -13.60 0.37 3.27
N ALA A 154 -14.66 -0.45 3.23
CA ALA A 154 -15.87 -0.25 4.03
C ALA A 154 -15.57 -0.36 5.53
N ALA A 155 -14.77 -1.36 5.94
CA ALA A 155 -14.31 -1.46 7.32
C ALA A 155 -13.51 -0.21 7.73
N PHE A 156 -12.54 0.21 6.91
CA PHE A 156 -11.77 1.43 7.16
C PHE A 156 -12.65 2.68 7.28
N PHE A 157 -13.66 2.82 6.42
CA PHE A 157 -14.64 3.90 6.51
C PHE A 157 -15.38 3.89 7.85
N ILE A 158 -15.89 2.74 8.30
CA ILE A 158 -16.59 2.61 9.59
C ILE A 158 -15.66 3.00 10.74
N HIS A 159 -14.41 2.54 10.71
CA HIS A 159 -13.40 2.88 11.71
C HIS A 159 -13.13 4.39 11.75
N ALA A 160 -12.88 5.01 10.58
CA ALA A 160 -12.66 6.45 10.47
C ALA A 160 -13.88 7.26 10.93
N ALA A 161 -15.08 6.90 10.48
CA ALA A 161 -16.33 7.60 10.80
C ALA A 161 -16.72 7.49 12.28
N THR A 162 -16.29 6.42 12.96
CA THR A 162 -16.57 6.20 14.40
C THR A 162 -15.43 6.61 15.32
N GLY A 163 -14.31 7.12 14.77
CA GLY A 163 -13.11 7.47 15.54
C GLY A 163 -12.43 6.28 16.22
N LYS A 164 -12.73 5.04 15.78
CA LYS A 164 -12.11 3.82 16.32
C LYS A 164 -11.00 3.39 15.37
N GLU A 165 -9.77 3.32 15.85
CA GLU A 165 -8.66 2.87 15.01
C GLU A 165 -8.82 1.39 14.60
N LEU A 166 -8.34 1.04 13.41
CA LEU A 166 -8.16 -0.34 13.00
C LEU A 166 -7.05 -1.00 13.86
N PRO A 167 -7.03 -2.34 13.97
CA PRO A 167 -5.93 -3.04 14.64
C PRO A 167 -4.57 -2.59 14.13
N LYS A 168 -3.74 -2.08 15.04
CA LYS A 168 -2.33 -1.80 14.77
C LYS A 168 -1.58 -3.12 14.57
N LEU A 169 -0.90 -3.23 13.43
CA LEU A 169 0.06 -4.28 13.12
C LEU A 169 1.47 -3.76 13.37
N ASP A 170 2.28 -4.54 14.07
CA ASP A 170 3.72 -4.32 14.21
C ASP A 170 4.43 -5.61 13.78
N TRP A 171 5.48 -5.51 12.98
CA TRP A 171 6.20 -6.67 12.48
C TRP A 171 7.72 -6.47 12.46
N ASP A 172 8.44 -7.58 12.60
CA ASP A 172 9.90 -7.66 12.50
C ASP A 172 10.26 -8.59 11.33
N ASN A 173 10.98 -8.04 10.35
CA ASN A 173 11.53 -8.75 9.18
C ASN A 173 13.06 -8.54 9.07
N THR A 174 13.73 -8.24 10.18
CA THR A 174 15.19 -8.01 10.23
C THR A 174 16.00 -9.27 9.94
N LYS A 175 15.43 -10.45 10.24
CA LYS A 175 16.04 -11.73 9.89
C LYS A 175 15.64 -12.14 8.48
N ASP A 176 16.62 -12.65 7.74
CA ASP A 176 16.37 -13.19 6.42
C ASP A 176 15.38 -14.35 6.46
N PHE A 177 14.38 -14.30 5.57
CA PHE A 177 13.35 -15.32 5.42
C PHE A 177 12.52 -15.61 6.68
N GLU A 178 12.39 -14.63 7.57
CA GLU A 178 11.53 -14.71 8.75
C GLU A 178 10.75 -13.40 8.90
N VAL A 179 9.45 -13.50 9.16
CA VAL A 179 8.62 -12.34 9.53
C VAL A 179 7.83 -12.69 10.78
N LYS A 180 7.99 -11.88 11.83
CA LYS A 180 7.20 -11.98 13.05
C LYS A 180 6.19 -10.84 13.10
N LEU A 181 4.90 -11.16 13.02
CA LEU A 181 3.80 -10.20 13.15
C LEU A 181 3.21 -10.22 14.55
N THR A 182 2.89 -9.05 15.07
CA THR A 182 2.05 -8.87 16.25
C THR A 182 0.90 -7.94 15.90
N SER A 183 -0.24 -8.12 16.57
CA SER A 183 -1.41 -7.28 16.39
C SER A 183 -2.01 -6.87 17.72
N SER A 184 -2.43 -5.61 17.80
CA SER A 184 -3.16 -5.05 18.96
C SER A 184 -4.53 -5.70 19.20
N SER A 185 -5.12 -6.34 18.19
CA SER A 185 -6.35 -7.12 18.31
C SER A 185 -6.14 -8.52 17.75
N LYS A 186 -6.77 -9.53 18.33
CA LYS A 186 -6.64 -10.91 17.85
C LYS A 186 -7.27 -11.05 16.45
N PRO A 187 -6.50 -11.37 15.38
CA PRO A 187 -7.08 -11.69 14.09
C PRO A 187 -7.81 -13.02 14.11
N LEU A 188 -8.79 -13.17 13.20
CA LEU A 188 -9.46 -14.44 12.94
C LEU A 188 -8.50 -15.46 12.33
N GLN A 189 -7.63 -15.00 11.44
CA GLN A 189 -6.62 -15.80 10.77
C GLN A 189 -5.43 -14.92 10.38
N VAL A 190 -4.23 -15.51 10.35
CA VAL A 190 -3.05 -14.89 9.74
C VAL A 190 -2.55 -15.79 8.63
N ARG A 191 -2.22 -15.20 7.47
CA ARG A 191 -1.68 -15.91 6.31
C ARG A 191 -0.34 -15.33 5.90
N LEU A 192 0.59 -16.21 5.54
CA LEU A 192 1.79 -15.87 4.80
C LEU A 192 1.46 -15.98 3.32
N TRP A 193 1.57 -14.88 2.59
CA TRP A 193 1.50 -14.86 1.15
C TRP A 193 2.92 -14.89 0.56
N THR A 194 3.14 -15.72 -0.45
CA THR A 194 4.42 -15.84 -1.15
C THR A 194 4.24 -15.94 -2.66
N ALA A 195 5.17 -15.39 -3.42
CA ALA A 195 5.34 -15.63 -4.84
C ALA A 195 6.82 -15.89 -5.15
N GLN A 196 7.09 -16.80 -6.08
CA GLN A 196 8.43 -17.05 -6.62
C GLN A 196 8.50 -16.57 -8.07
N SER A 197 9.67 -16.09 -8.47
CA SER A 197 9.95 -15.67 -9.84
C SER A 197 11.37 -16.08 -10.25
N ASP A 198 11.60 -16.30 -11.56
CA ASP A 198 12.93 -16.58 -12.09
C ASP A 198 13.81 -15.32 -12.13
N ASP A 199 13.20 -14.13 -12.13
CA ASP A 199 13.85 -12.82 -12.07
C ASP A 199 13.25 -11.97 -10.94
N LYS A 200 13.63 -10.68 -10.85
CA LYS A 200 13.11 -9.78 -9.81
C LYS A 200 11.75 -9.17 -10.17
N ASP A 201 11.18 -9.54 -11.30
CA ASP A 201 9.88 -9.08 -11.75
C ASP A 201 8.80 -10.07 -11.31
N PHE A 202 7.92 -9.61 -10.43
CA PHE A 202 6.84 -10.44 -9.87
C PHE A 202 5.49 -10.20 -10.55
N ARG A 203 5.43 -9.38 -11.61
CA ARG A 203 4.17 -8.99 -12.26
C ARG A 203 3.40 -10.19 -12.82
N ASP A 204 4.11 -11.21 -13.31
CA ASP A 204 3.51 -12.44 -13.83
C ASP A 204 3.55 -13.61 -12.82
N SER A 205 4.07 -13.38 -11.61
CA SER A 205 4.20 -14.42 -10.59
C SER A 205 2.89 -14.71 -9.88
N LYS A 206 2.63 -16.00 -9.63
CA LYS A 206 1.47 -16.44 -8.85
C LYS A 206 1.74 -16.36 -7.35
N TRP A 207 0.85 -15.67 -6.65
CA TRP A 207 0.81 -15.57 -5.19
C TRP A 207 -0.04 -16.69 -4.60
N THR A 208 0.50 -17.39 -3.62
CA THR A 208 -0.20 -18.42 -2.83
C THR A 208 -0.05 -18.14 -1.35
N SER A 209 -0.95 -18.69 -0.53
CA SER A 209 -0.90 -18.49 0.92
C SER A 209 -0.90 -19.78 1.73
N THR A 210 -0.30 -19.69 2.90
CA THR A 210 -0.36 -20.69 3.97
C THR A 210 -0.77 -20.03 5.27
N GLU A 211 -1.49 -20.76 6.12
CA GLU A 211 -1.86 -20.25 7.44
C GLU A 211 -0.65 -20.19 8.37
N VAL A 212 -0.57 -19.12 9.16
CA VAL A 212 0.46 -18.91 10.18
C VAL A 212 -0.18 -19.03 11.56
N PRO A 213 0.11 -20.07 12.34
CA PRO A 213 -0.45 -20.22 13.67
C PRO A 213 0.15 -19.20 14.64
N LEU A 214 -0.58 -18.91 15.71
CA LEU A 214 -0.07 -18.12 16.83
C LEU A 214 1.12 -18.85 17.48
N ASN A 215 2.23 -18.15 17.65
CA ASN A 215 3.46 -18.61 18.27
C ASN A 215 3.88 -17.62 19.38
N GLY A 216 3.54 -17.97 20.62
CA GLY A 216 3.77 -17.10 21.78
C GLY A 216 2.93 -15.82 21.68
N SER A 217 3.59 -14.67 21.66
CA SER A 217 2.94 -13.34 21.60
C SER A 217 2.62 -12.84 20.19
N GLY A 218 2.94 -13.61 19.14
CA GLY A 218 2.74 -13.17 17.76
C GLY A 218 2.65 -14.33 16.77
N TYR A 219 2.75 -14.02 15.48
CA TYR A 219 2.64 -14.95 14.38
C TYR A 219 3.98 -14.99 13.67
N LEU A 220 4.67 -16.13 13.76
CA LEU A 220 6.00 -16.31 13.20
C LEU A 220 5.91 -17.08 11.88
N ALA A 221 6.17 -16.39 10.78
CA ALA A 221 6.26 -16.99 9.46
C ALA A 221 7.72 -17.23 9.09
N LYS A 222 8.03 -18.47 8.71
CA LYS A 222 9.33 -18.85 8.16
C LYS A 222 9.16 -19.10 6.66
N ILE A 223 9.98 -18.43 5.87
CA ILE A 223 9.93 -18.50 4.41
C ILE A 223 11.02 -19.48 3.94
N ASN A 224 10.65 -20.39 3.05
CA ASN A 224 11.64 -21.27 2.44
C ASN A 224 12.42 -20.46 1.39
N LYS A 225 13.72 -20.27 1.64
CA LYS A 225 14.63 -19.67 0.66
C LYS A 225 14.65 -20.52 -0.61
N PRO A 226 14.36 -19.97 -1.79
CA PRO A 226 14.42 -20.74 -3.03
C PRO A 226 15.87 -21.07 -3.39
N GLU A 227 16.10 -22.24 -4.01
CA GLU A 227 17.44 -22.64 -4.49
C GLU A 227 17.90 -21.80 -5.69
N LYS A 228 16.95 -21.32 -6.50
CA LYS A 228 17.14 -20.47 -7.68
C LYS A 228 16.02 -19.44 -7.77
N GLY A 229 16.27 -18.32 -8.46
CA GLY A 229 15.30 -17.25 -8.62
C GLY A 229 15.14 -16.40 -7.37
N HIS A 230 13.99 -15.76 -7.26
CA HIS A 230 13.65 -14.76 -6.26
C HIS A 230 12.32 -15.10 -5.57
N ILE A 231 12.12 -14.53 -4.38
CA ILE A 231 10.88 -14.71 -3.61
C ILE A 231 10.39 -13.38 -3.06
N ALA A 232 9.08 -13.15 -3.17
CA ALA A 232 8.38 -12.05 -2.53
C ALA A 232 7.37 -12.59 -1.51
N TYR A 233 7.19 -11.88 -0.39
CA TYR A 233 6.29 -12.30 0.67
C TYR A 233 5.74 -11.13 1.51
N TYR A 234 4.57 -11.34 2.09
CA TYR A 234 3.98 -10.48 3.12
C TYR A 234 3.07 -11.31 4.05
N LEU A 235 2.73 -10.76 5.21
CA LEU A 235 1.72 -11.33 6.09
C LEU A 235 0.41 -10.57 5.98
N GLU A 236 -0.69 -11.30 6.01
CA GLU A 236 -2.06 -10.82 6.02
C GLU A 236 -2.72 -11.24 7.33
N ALA A 237 -3.34 -10.30 8.04
CA ALA A 237 -4.16 -10.55 9.21
C ALA A 237 -5.62 -10.21 8.90
N ILE A 238 -6.50 -11.19 9.09
CA ILE A 238 -7.92 -11.12 8.73
C ILE A 238 -8.75 -10.83 9.98
N TYR A 239 -9.71 -9.93 9.87
CA TYR A 239 -10.59 -9.47 10.94
C TYR A 239 -12.04 -9.40 10.46
N THR A 240 -12.95 -9.00 11.36
CA THR A 240 -14.31 -8.65 10.99
C THR A 240 -14.81 -7.45 11.79
N ILE A 241 -15.64 -6.62 11.16
CA ILE A 241 -16.42 -5.58 11.81
C ILE A 241 -17.83 -5.62 11.25
N ASN A 242 -18.84 -5.73 12.12
CA ASN A 242 -20.25 -5.83 11.69
C ASN A 242 -20.48 -6.90 10.61
N ASN A 243 -19.83 -8.06 10.74
CA ASN A 243 -19.83 -9.17 9.78
C ASN A 243 -19.20 -8.86 8.40
N ILE A 244 -18.56 -7.70 8.22
CA ILE A 244 -17.75 -7.39 7.05
C ILE A 244 -16.35 -7.95 7.31
N PRO A 245 -15.87 -8.95 6.56
CA PRO A 245 -14.48 -9.38 6.65
C PRO A 245 -13.57 -8.30 6.08
N TYR A 246 -12.42 -8.08 6.68
CA TYR A 246 -11.41 -7.17 6.14
C TYR A 246 -10.01 -7.63 6.54
N SER A 247 -9.01 -7.15 5.81
CA SER A 247 -7.64 -7.55 6.05
C SER A 247 -6.69 -6.39 6.14
N LEU A 248 -5.63 -6.60 6.93
CA LEU A 248 -4.53 -5.69 7.09
C LEU A 248 -3.24 -6.46 6.84
N CYS A 249 -2.35 -5.90 6.04
CA CYS A 249 -1.12 -6.55 5.62
C CYS A 249 0.12 -5.84 6.18
N THR A 250 1.23 -6.57 6.21
CA THR A 250 2.57 -5.96 6.27
C THR A 250 2.95 -5.40 4.90
N ILE A 251 4.05 -4.65 4.82
CA ILE A 251 4.67 -4.37 3.52
C ILE A 251 5.11 -5.69 2.87
N THR A 252 5.20 -5.68 1.55
CA THR A 252 5.83 -6.76 0.79
C THR A 252 7.35 -6.64 0.88
N THR A 253 8.01 -7.77 1.09
CA THR A 253 9.46 -7.90 1.02
C THR A 253 9.81 -8.82 -0.14
N SER A 254 10.73 -8.41 -1.01
CA SER A 254 11.30 -9.25 -2.08
C SER A 254 12.80 -9.46 -1.88
N LYS A 255 13.27 -10.69 -2.13
CA LYS A 255 14.69 -11.10 -2.03
C LYS A 255 15.09 -11.92 -3.25
#